data_AF-A0A938KR41-F1
#
_entry.id   AF-A0A938KR41-F1
#
_cell.length_a   1.000
_cell.length_b   1.000
_cell.length_c   1.000
_cell.angle_alpha   90.00
_cell.angle_beta   90.00
_cell.angle_gamma   90.00
#
_symmetry.space_group_name_H-M   'P 1'
#
loop_
_entity.id
_entity.type
_entity.pdbx_description
1 polymer ?
#
loop_
_entity_poly.entity_id
_entity_poly.type
_entity_poly.pdbx_seq_one_letter_code
_entity_poly.pdbx_strand_id
1 'polypeptide(L)'
;MRSIYYQNSRWKFVLLLIALIIGGLSLYYTNRMVHSVRKQERKNMELWANATKALSLSGEFDASLEVLVEIIQANDNIPVILTDAQRAILSYNNINDKKAAKPGYL
;
A
#
# COMPACT_ATOMS: atom_id res chain seq x y z
N MET A 1 7.57 43.71 40.90
CA MET A 1 8.25 43.66 39.58
C MET A 1 8.82 42.25 39.41
N ARG A 2 8.46 41.54 38.34
CA ARG A 2 8.76 40.11 38.11
C ARG A 2 10.25 39.89 37.83
N SER A 3 10.93 39.04 38.60
CA SER A 3 12.23 38.48 38.22
C SER A 3 12.21 36.95 38.35
N ILE A 4 11.61 36.30 37.35
CA ILE A 4 11.53 34.83 37.23
C ILE A 4 12.59 34.31 36.25
N TYR A 5 13.63 35.09 35.94
CA TYR A 5 14.40 34.88 34.70
C TYR A 5 15.82 34.33 34.86
N TYR A 6 16.39 34.26 36.06
CA TYR A 6 17.78 33.84 36.21
C TYR A 6 18.03 33.03 37.47
N GLN A 7 17.82 31.71 37.38
CA GLN A 7 18.60 30.74 38.15
C GLN A 7 18.49 29.37 37.46
N ASN A 8 19.64 28.86 36.98
CA ASN A 8 19.87 27.54 36.36
C ASN A 8 19.60 27.42 34.85
N SER A 9 20.62 27.78 34.06
CA SER A 9 20.64 27.68 32.59
C SER A 9 20.65 26.24 32.02
N ARG A 10 20.66 25.20 32.88
CA ARG A 10 20.74 23.78 32.44
C ARG A 10 19.46 23.31 31.72
N TRP A 11 18.29 23.83 32.10
CA TRP A 11 17.01 23.45 31.49
C TRP A 11 16.89 23.90 30.03
N LYS A 12 17.51 25.03 29.66
CA LYS A 12 17.55 25.51 28.27
C LYS A 12 18.27 24.51 27.36
N PHE A 13 19.36 23.91 27.84
CA PHE A 13 20.07 22.85 27.11
C PHE A 13 19.24 21.58 27.00
N VAL A 14 18.54 21.17 28.06
CA VAL A 14 17.65 20.00 28.02
C VAL A 14 16.54 20.18 26.97
N LEU A 15 15.92 21.36 26.92
CA LEU A 15 14.90 21.68 25.91
C LEU A 15 15.45 21.63 24.47
N LEU A 16 16.66 22.15 24.25
CA LEU A 16 17.34 22.09 22.96
C LEU A 16 17.63 20.63 22.56
N LEU A 17 18.11 19.82 23.50
CA LEU A 17 18.41 18.41 23.29
C LEU A 17 17.15 17.62 22.93
N ILE A 18 16.02 17.89 23.61
CA ILE A 18 14.71 17.31 23.29
C ILE A 18 14.26 17.71 21.88
N ALA A 19 14.41 18.98 21.49
CA ALA A 19 14.05 19.43 20.15
C ALA A 19 14.89 18.72 19.06
N LEU A 20 16.19 18.55 19.29
CA LEU A 20 17.07 17.78 18.40
C LEU A 20 16.69 16.30 18.33
N ILE A 21 16.36 15.69 19.47
CA ILE A 21 15.92 14.28 19.52
C ILE A 21 14.62 14.11 18.72
N ILE A 22 13.63 14.97 18.93
CA ILE A 22 12.35 14.90 18.22
C ILE A 22 12.57 15.07 16.71
N GLY A 23 13.36 16.07 16.31
CA GLY A 23 13.71 16.29 14.90
C GLY A 23 14.44 15.09 14.29
N GLY A 24 15.43 14.54 15.00
CA GLY A 24 16.19 13.37 14.55
C GLY A 24 15.33 12.11 14.43
N LEU A 25 14.47 11.84 15.43
CA LEU A 25 13.52 10.73 15.40
C LEU A 25 12.50 10.88 14.27
N SER A 26 12.00 12.10 14.04
CA SER A 26 11.06 12.40 12.96
C SER A 26 11.68 12.12 11.59
N LEU A 27 12.92 12.61 11.36
CA LEU A 27 13.65 12.34 10.11
C LEU A 27 13.97 10.86 9.93
N TYR A 28 14.37 10.17 10.99
CA TYR A 28 14.63 8.73 10.96
C TYR A 28 13.39 7.93 10.57
N TYR A 29 12.25 8.24 11.21
CA TYR A 29 10.99 7.59 10.94
C TYR A 29 10.50 7.88 9.51
N THR A 30 10.55 9.15 9.10
CA THR A 30 10.16 9.58 7.75
C THR A 30 10.98 8.86 6.68
N ASN A 31 12.30 8.75 6.85
CA ASN A 31 13.17 8.08 5.88
C ASN A 31 12.82 6.58 5.72
N ARG A 32 12.51 5.91 6.83
CA ARG A 32 12.06 4.50 6.81
C ARG A 32 10.72 4.35 6.10
N MET A 33 9.74 5.20 6.42
CA MET A 33 8.40 5.14 5.84
C MET A 33 8.40 5.46 4.34
N VAL A 34 9.16 6.48 3.92
CA VAL A 34 9.30 6.84 2.50
C VAL A 34 9.89 5.69 1.69
N HIS A 35 10.83 4.93 2.28
CA HIS A 35 11.44 3.80 1.57
C HIS A 35 10.44 2.67 1.28
N SER A 36 9.56 2.33 2.24
CA SER A 36 8.52 1.32 2.02
C SER A 36 7.47 1.79 1.01
N VAL A 37 7.08 3.07 1.06
CA VAL A 37 6.12 3.65 0.11
C VAL A 37 6.69 3.64 -1.30
N ARG A 38 7.95 4.06 -1.50
CA ARG A 38 8.61 4.05 -2.82
C ARG A 38 8.66 2.66 -3.46
N LYS A 39 8.86 1.61 -2.65
CA LYS A 39 8.87 0.24 -3.16
C LYS A 39 7.49 -0.19 -3.66
N GLN A 40 6.44 0.18 -2.94
CA GLN A 40 5.07 -0.13 -3.34
C GLN A 40 4.64 0.67 -4.57
N GLU A 41 4.91 1.98 -4.58
CA GLU A 41 4.66 2.85 -5.73
C GLU A 41 5.35 2.36 -7.00
N ARG A 42 6.59 1.86 -6.89
CA ARG A 42 7.31 1.34 -8.05
C ARG A 42 6.68 0.08 -8.61
N LYS A 43 6.26 -0.86 -7.76
CA LYS A 43 5.52 -2.06 -8.21
C LYS A 43 4.22 -1.68 -8.90
N ASN A 44 3.47 -0.75 -8.31
CA ASN A 44 2.23 -0.27 -8.91
C ASN A 44 2.49 0.39 -10.28
N MET A 45 3.52 1.22 -10.41
CA MET A 45 3.86 1.84 -11.70
C MET A 45 4.37 0.83 -12.73
N GLU A 46 5.13 -0.19 -12.33
CA GLU A 46 5.57 -1.27 -13.23
C GLU A 46 4.37 -2.05 -13.77
N LEU A 47 3.40 -2.38 -12.91
CA LEU A 47 2.12 -2.99 -13.28
C LEU A 47 1.35 -2.12 -14.28
N TRP A 48 1.18 -0.82 -13.97
CA TRP A 48 0.50 0.12 -14.85
C TRP A 48 1.22 0.30 -16.20
N ALA A 49 2.55 0.32 -16.21
CA ALA A 49 3.34 0.43 -17.43
C ALA A 49 3.22 -0.83 -18.30
N ASN A 50 3.24 -2.02 -17.69
CA ASN A 50 3.04 -3.28 -18.38
C ASN A 50 1.62 -3.36 -18.98
N ALA A 51 0.59 -3.02 -18.20
CA ALA A 51 -0.79 -2.99 -18.67
C ALA A 51 -0.97 -2.00 -19.84
N THR A 52 -0.43 -0.79 -19.71
CA THR A 52 -0.49 0.24 -20.77
C THR A 52 0.24 -0.22 -22.03
N LYS A 53 1.41 -0.83 -21.87
CA LYS A 53 2.19 -1.39 -22.98
C LYS A 53 1.41 -2.51 -23.68
N ALA A 54 0.81 -3.43 -22.93
CA ALA A 54 0.00 -4.51 -23.45
C ALA A 54 -1.20 -3.96 -24.24
N LEU A 55 -1.97 -3.02 -23.68
CA LEU A 55 -3.10 -2.37 -24.35
C LEU A 55 -2.69 -1.58 -25.62
N SER A 56 -1.52 -0.93 -25.60
CA SER A 56 -1.03 -0.17 -26.76
C SER A 56 -0.56 -1.06 -27.91
N LEU A 57 -0.14 -2.29 -27.62
CA LEU A 57 0.38 -3.25 -28.60
C LEU A 57 -0.69 -4.20 -29.13
N SER A 58 -1.84 -4.31 -28.47
CA SER A 58 -2.86 -5.31 -28.79
C SER A 58 -4.17 -4.65 -29.20
N GLY A 59 -4.52 -4.81 -30.48
CA GLY A 59 -5.90 -4.68 -30.95
C GLY A 59 -6.75 -5.92 -30.65
N GLU A 60 -6.34 -6.77 -29.70
CA GLU A 60 -6.85 -8.13 -29.51
C GLU A 60 -7.13 -8.44 -28.03
N PHE A 61 -8.25 -9.12 -27.81
CA PHE A 61 -8.93 -9.36 -26.51
C PHE A 61 -8.07 -10.10 -25.46
N ASP A 62 -7.00 -10.79 -25.87
CA ASP A 62 -6.21 -11.68 -25.01
C ASP A 62 -5.35 -10.91 -23.99
N ALA A 63 -4.76 -9.78 -24.40
CA ALA A 63 -3.99 -8.91 -23.52
C ALA A 63 -4.87 -8.25 -22.44
N SER A 64 -6.14 -8.00 -22.75
CA SER A 64 -7.08 -7.45 -21.77
C SER A 64 -7.41 -8.43 -20.64
N LEU A 65 -7.37 -9.72 -20.94
CA LEU A 65 -7.58 -10.82 -19.99
C LEU A 65 -6.35 -10.99 -19.09
N GLU A 66 -5.13 -10.91 -19.66
CA GLU A 66 -3.89 -10.98 -18.89
C GLU A 66 -3.74 -9.78 -17.93
N VAL A 67 -4.08 -8.58 -18.40
CA VAL A 67 -4.13 -7.36 -17.56
C VAL A 67 -5.20 -7.47 -16.47
N LEU A 68 -6.38 -7.99 -16.78
CA LEU A 68 -7.43 -8.23 -15.80
C LEU A 68 -6.97 -9.22 -14.72
N VAL A 69 -6.29 -10.29 -15.13
CA VAL A 69 -5.71 -11.28 -14.21
C VAL A 69 -4.62 -10.66 -13.33
N GLU A 70 -3.78 -9.78 -13.86
CA GLU A 70 -2.75 -9.08 -13.09
C GLU A 70 -3.35 -8.08 -12.08
N ILE A 71 -4.39 -7.33 -12.46
CA ILE A 71 -5.12 -6.43 -11.55
C ILE A 71 -5.79 -7.22 -10.42
N ILE A 72 -6.36 -8.39 -10.71
CA ILE A 72 -6.99 -9.26 -9.72
C ILE A 72 -5.93 -9.88 -8.78
N GLN A 73 -4.75 -10.24 -9.30
CA GLN A 73 -3.66 -10.79 -8.50
C GLN A 73 -2.91 -9.74 -7.67
N ALA A 74 -2.80 -8.51 -8.16
CA ALA A 74 -2.20 -7.40 -7.42
C ALA A 74 -3.09 -6.88 -6.28
N ASN A 75 -4.34 -7.35 -6.22
CA ASN A 75 -5.30 -6.92 -5.23
C ASN A 75 -5.33 -7.88 -4.03
N ASP A 76 -4.86 -7.42 -2.87
CA ASP A 76 -4.86 -8.18 -1.61
C ASP A 76 -6.04 -7.84 -0.68
N ASN A 77 -6.91 -6.91 -1.08
CA ASN A 77 -7.89 -6.30 -0.16
C ASN A 77 -9.34 -6.33 -0.64
N ILE A 78 -9.59 -6.46 -1.93
CA ILE A 78 -10.93 -6.52 -2.50
C ILE A 78 -11.23 -7.99 -2.84
N PRO A 79 -12.37 -8.54 -2.37
CA PRO A 79 -12.79 -9.89 -2.72
C PRO A 79 -13.18 -9.97 -4.20
N VAL A 80 -12.62 -10.94 -4.93
CA VAL A 80 -12.90 -11.16 -6.35
C VAL A 80 -13.27 -12.62 -6.59
N ILE A 81 -14.23 -12.85 -7.49
CA ILE A 81 -14.67 -14.18 -7.94
C ILE A 81 -14.57 -14.20 -9.46
N LEU A 82 -13.88 -15.21 -10.01
CA LEU A 82 -13.81 -15.47 -11.44
C LEU A 82 -14.84 -16.54 -11.80
N THR A 83 -15.71 -16.26 -12.76
CA THR A 83 -16.74 -17.19 -13.24
C THR A 83 -16.64 -17.39 -14.74
N ASP A 84 -17.04 -18.56 -15.23
CA ASP A 84 -17.27 -18.79 -16.65
C ASP A 84 -18.60 -18.16 -17.14
N ALA A 85 -18.89 -18.29 -18.43
CA ALA A 85 -20.11 -17.76 -19.05
C ALA A 85 -21.39 -18.45 -18.53
N GLN A 86 -21.26 -19.64 -17.97
CA GLN A 86 -22.33 -20.43 -17.35
C GLN A 86 -22.47 -20.12 -15.85
N ARG A 87 -21.72 -19.12 -15.34
CA ARG A 87 -21.66 -18.68 -13.95
C ARG A 87 -21.08 -19.74 -13.00
N ALA A 88 -20.34 -20.72 -13.51
CA ALA A 88 -19.57 -21.61 -12.67
C ALA A 88 -18.31 -20.89 -12.17
N ILE A 89 -18.02 -21.01 -10.87
CA ILE A 89 -16.89 -20.34 -10.24
C ILE A 89 -15.60 -21.10 -10.61
N LEU A 90 -14.69 -20.41 -11.29
CA LEU A 90 -13.39 -20.93 -11.70
C LEU A 90 -12.34 -20.70 -10.60
N SER A 91 -12.38 -19.56 -9.91
CA SER A 91 -11.46 -19.22 -8.82
C SER A 91 -11.99 -18.06 -7.98
N TYR A 92 -11.49 -17.90 -6.76
CA TYR A 92 -11.80 -16.76 -5.88
C TYR A 92 -10.55 -16.29 -5.13
N ASN A 93 -10.45 -14.99 -4.85
CA ASN A 93 -9.34 -14.40 -4.10
C ASN A 93 -9.86 -13.45 -3.01
N ASN A 94 -9.13 -13.34 -1.90
CA ASN A 94 -9.51 -12.55 -0.72
C ASN A 94 -10.90 -12.88 -0.13
N ILE A 95 -11.37 -14.11 -0.30
CA ILE A 95 -12.60 -14.62 0.34
C ILE A 95 -12.20 -15.65 1.39
N ASN A 96 -12.84 -15.56 2.56
CA ASN A 96 -12.61 -16.49 3.66
C ASN A 96 -13.09 -17.90 3.27
N ASP A 97 -12.16 -18.87 3.26
CA ASP A 97 -12.43 -20.27 2.92
C ASP A 97 -13.57 -20.90 3.72
N LYS A 98 -13.72 -20.52 5.00
CA LYS A 98 -14.78 -21.05 5.87
C LYS A 98 -16.17 -20.54 5.47
N LYS A 99 -16.24 -19.40 4.78
CA LYS A 99 -17.48 -18.88 4.23
C LYS A 99 -17.71 -19.43 2.82
N ALA A 100 -16.66 -19.51 2.00
CA ALA A 100 -16.70 -20.11 0.66
C ALA A 100 -17.15 -21.58 0.66
N ALA A 101 -16.79 -22.36 1.68
CA ALA A 101 -17.21 -23.76 1.81
C ALA A 101 -18.69 -23.94 2.16
N LYS A 102 -19.44 -22.87 2.46
CA LYS A 102 -20.87 -22.97 2.73
C LYS A 102 -21.66 -23.03 1.42
N PRO A 103 -22.55 -24.01 1.24
CA PRO A 103 -23.40 -24.06 0.05
C PRO A 103 -24.28 -22.80 -0.02
N GLY A 104 -24.24 -22.10 -1.16
CA GLY A 104 -24.99 -20.87 -1.42
C GLY A 104 -24.36 -19.56 -0.94
N TYR A 105 -23.13 -19.58 -0.43
CA TYR A 105 -22.38 -18.36 -0.09
C TYR A 105 -21.65 -17.73 -1.28
N LEU A 106 -21.24 -18.57 -2.24
CA LEU A 106 -20.68 -18.16 -3.52
C LEU A 106 -21.69 -18.42 -4.64
#